data_AF-A0A955YZI5-F1
#
_entry.id   AF-A0A955YZI5-F1
#
_cell.length_a   1.000
_cell.length_b   1.000
_cell.length_c   1.000
_cell.angle_alpha   90.00
_cell.angle_beta   90.00
_cell.angle_gamma   90.00
#
_symmetry.space_group_name_H-M   'P 1'
#
loop_
_entity.id
_entity.type
_entity.pdbx_description
1 polymer ?
#
loop_
_entity_poly.entity_id
_entity_poly.type
_entity_poly.pdbx_seq_one_letter_code
_entity_poly.pdbx_strand_id
1 'polypeptide(L)'
;MKAVASLFVLALSSTFVFAVAGCAASDEPADDPSVTGGDSEDDEIRATGVKVTDADEGKTIKVEEGQSVILMLPANATTGYEWKVTGTTRTLGYPKSRYLKPSSDGPVGAGGMARFTWKTKSPLPMTGKHAITLEYRRPWEDASKPAARTFTFTLEIVAAGQANIACVVGGCSGQRCVQQGGPGMITTCEWRAEYACYQRATCEVQADGKCGWTETPALTSCLAGGGQQ
;
A
#
# COMPACT_ATOMS: atom_id res chain seq x y z
N MET A 1 -79.81 -3.44 -11.67
CA MET A 1 -80.73 -3.77 -12.79
C MET A 1 -80.26 -3.03 -14.03
N LYS A 2 -80.26 -3.75 -15.16
CA LYS A 2 -80.14 -3.29 -16.56
C LYS A 2 -78.77 -2.82 -17.06
N ALA A 3 -78.10 -3.77 -17.70
CA ALA A 3 -77.19 -3.57 -18.83
C ALA A 3 -77.95 -3.06 -20.07
N VAL A 4 -77.31 -2.23 -20.88
CA VAL A 4 -77.59 -1.97 -22.32
C VAL A 4 -76.25 -1.52 -22.93
N ALA A 5 -75.50 -2.37 -23.64
CA ALA A 5 -75.61 -2.80 -25.05
C ALA A 5 -74.85 -1.89 -26.05
N SER A 6 -73.76 -2.46 -26.57
CA SER A 6 -73.24 -2.47 -27.96
C SER A 6 -73.72 -1.44 -28.99
N LEU A 7 -72.75 -0.86 -29.73
CA LEU A 7 -72.66 -0.78 -31.21
C LEU A 7 -71.27 -0.20 -31.57
N PHE A 8 -70.34 -0.90 -32.25
CA PHE A 8 -70.15 -0.98 -33.72
C PHE A 8 -70.27 0.40 -34.41
N VAL A 9 -69.39 0.92 -35.28
CA VAL A 9 -68.19 0.43 -36.00
C VAL A 9 -67.72 1.56 -36.96
N LEU A 10 -66.50 1.47 -37.55
CA LEU A 10 -65.98 2.22 -38.74
C LEU A 10 -65.80 3.76 -38.54
N ALA A 11 -64.86 4.48 -39.16
CA ALA A 11 -63.77 4.22 -40.09
C ALA A 11 -62.96 5.52 -40.28
N LEU A 12 -61.71 5.34 -40.69
CA LEU A 12 -60.95 6.16 -41.64
C LEU A 12 -60.73 7.67 -41.37
N SER A 13 -59.48 7.93 -40.94
CA SER A 13 -58.51 8.78 -41.62
C SER A 13 -58.97 10.16 -42.11
N SER A 14 -58.52 11.19 -41.41
CA SER A 14 -58.10 12.44 -42.05
C SER A 14 -56.93 13.03 -41.29
N THR A 15 -55.88 13.32 -42.05
CA THR A 15 -54.59 13.86 -41.64
C THR A 15 -54.76 15.19 -40.91
N PHE A 16 -54.38 15.24 -39.64
CA PHE A 16 -54.26 16.48 -38.89
C PHE A 16 -52.78 16.88 -38.85
N VAL A 17 -52.43 17.89 -39.63
CA VAL A 17 -51.18 18.64 -39.45
C VAL A 17 -51.44 19.65 -38.33
N PHE A 18 -50.90 19.38 -37.14
CA PHE A 18 -50.79 20.38 -36.08
C PHE A 18 -49.33 20.81 -35.95
N ALA A 19 -49.10 22.11 -36.08
CA ALA A 19 -47.85 22.76 -35.77
C ALA A 19 -47.57 22.67 -34.26
N VAL A 20 -46.29 22.36 -33.96
CA VAL A 20 -45.51 22.65 -32.74
C VAL A 20 -46.25 23.24 -31.54
N ALA A 21 -46.36 22.42 -30.49
CA ALA A 21 -46.32 22.86 -29.11
C ALA A 21 -45.04 22.31 -28.49
N GLY A 22 -44.14 23.20 -28.05
CA GLY A 22 -42.95 22.82 -27.30
C GLY A 22 -43.34 22.16 -25.97
N CYS A 23 -42.72 21.02 -25.69
CA CYS A 23 -42.56 20.50 -24.35
C CYS A 23 -41.07 20.25 -24.14
N ALA A 24 -40.62 20.67 -22.95
CA ALA A 24 -39.25 20.59 -22.51
C ALA A 24 -38.74 19.14 -22.41
N ALA A 25 -37.44 19.00 -22.64
CA ALA A 25 -36.50 18.05 -22.06
C ALA A 25 -36.96 16.58 -21.91
N SER A 26 -36.34 15.69 -22.68
CA SER A 26 -35.66 14.49 -22.18
C SER A 26 -34.75 13.96 -23.29
N ASP A 27 -33.49 14.35 -23.22
CA ASP A 27 -32.37 13.63 -23.82
C ASP A 27 -32.24 12.28 -23.11
N GLU A 28 -32.25 11.17 -23.86
CA GLU A 28 -31.72 9.89 -23.39
C GLU A 28 -30.68 9.37 -24.40
N PRO A 29 -29.41 9.79 -24.28
CA PRO A 29 -28.30 8.96 -24.69
C PRO A 29 -28.10 7.87 -23.64
N ALA A 30 -28.09 6.61 -24.08
CA ALA A 30 -27.64 5.49 -23.27
C ALA A 30 -26.11 5.56 -23.10
N ASP A 31 -25.66 6.43 -22.20
CA ASP A 31 -24.38 6.29 -21.52
C ASP A 31 -24.59 5.31 -20.35
N ASP A 32 -24.01 4.11 -20.47
CA ASP A 32 -23.85 3.16 -19.38
C ASP A 32 -22.72 3.65 -18.45
N PRO A 33 -22.99 4.15 -17.23
CA PRO A 33 -21.95 4.52 -16.29
C PRO A 33 -21.68 3.30 -15.40
N SER A 34 -21.04 2.29 -15.96
CA SER A 34 -20.63 1.09 -15.23
C SER A 34 -19.14 0.77 -15.46
N VAL A 35 -18.26 1.77 -15.41
CA VAL A 35 -16.83 1.56 -15.08
C VAL A 35 -16.33 2.73 -14.23
N THR A 36 -16.69 2.75 -12.95
CA THR A 36 -16.02 3.55 -11.93
C THR A 36 -15.68 2.66 -10.76
N GLY A 37 -14.49 2.07 -10.80
CA GLY A 37 -13.99 1.20 -9.74
C GLY A 37 -12.67 0.58 -10.13
N GLY A 38 -11.65 1.42 -10.36
CA GLY A 38 -10.41 0.93 -10.94
C GLY A 38 -9.13 1.69 -10.66
N ASP A 39 -9.12 2.95 -10.20
CA ASP A 39 -7.89 3.74 -10.40
C ASP A 39 -7.34 4.47 -9.16
N SER A 40 -8.15 4.74 -8.13
CA SER A 40 -7.67 5.51 -6.97
C SER A 40 -6.72 4.72 -6.06
N GLU A 41 -7.06 3.48 -5.70
CA GLU A 41 -6.22 2.65 -4.83
C GLU A 41 -4.90 2.26 -5.52
N ASP A 42 -4.95 1.99 -6.83
CA ASP A 42 -3.79 1.58 -7.61
C ASP A 42 -2.80 2.73 -7.82
N ASP A 43 -3.28 3.97 -7.92
CA ASP A 43 -2.43 5.16 -8.06
C ASP A 43 -1.84 5.60 -6.71
N GLU A 44 -2.58 5.52 -5.61
CA GLU A 44 -2.06 5.79 -4.26
C GLU A 44 -0.98 4.77 -3.87
N ILE A 45 -1.21 3.49 -4.19
CA ILE A 45 -0.23 2.41 -4.02
C ILE A 45 1.01 2.71 -4.87
N ARG A 46 0.88 3.06 -6.16
CA ARG A 46 2.03 3.43 -7.03
C ARG A 46 2.82 4.64 -6.53
N ALA A 47 2.17 5.58 -5.85
CA ALA A 47 2.79 6.80 -5.35
C ALA A 47 3.53 6.62 -4.02
N THR A 48 3.05 5.73 -3.14
CA THR A 48 3.54 5.63 -1.75
C THR A 48 4.09 4.26 -1.35
N GLY A 49 3.86 3.22 -2.16
CA GLY A 49 4.33 1.87 -1.89
C GLY A 49 5.83 1.68 -2.15
N VAL A 50 6.44 0.78 -1.39
CA VAL A 50 7.84 0.36 -1.61
C VAL A 50 7.89 -0.46 -2.90
N LYS A 51 8.69 0.02 -3.86
CA LYS A 51 8.84 -0.59 -5.19
C LYS A 51 9.97 -1.62 -5.17
N VAL A 52 9.67 -2.80 -5.67
CA VAL A 52 10.63 -3.89 -5.89
C VAL A 52 10.62 -4.21 -7.38
N THR A 53 11.80 -4.42 -7.95
CA THR A 53 11.98 -4.68 -9.38
C THR A 53 12.83 -5.93 -9.60
N ASP A 54 13.00 -6.33 -10.85
CA ASP A 54 13.93 -7.41 -11.23
C ASP A 54 15.39 -7.11 -10.83
N ALA A 55 15.77 -5.83 -10.69
CA ALA A 55 17.08 -5.43 -10.18
C ALA A 55 17.31 -5.78 -8.70
N ASP A 56 16.27 -6.23 -7.98
CA ASP A 56 16.31 -6.53 -6.55
C ASP A 56 16.40 -8.03 -6.24
N GLU A 57 16.76 -8.84 -7.23
CA GLU A 57 17.03 -10.27 -7.06
C GLU A 57 17.98 -10.55 -5.89
N GLY A 58 17.57 -11.49 -5.02
CA GLY A 58 18.31 -11.94 -3.85
C GLY A 58 18.44 -10.91 -2.73
N LYS A 59 17.93 -9.68 -2.89
CA LYS A 59 18.10 -8.62 -1.89
C LYS A 59 17.13 -8.77 -0.73
N THR A 60 17.49 -8.14 0.39
CA THR A 60 16.59 -7.89 1.50
C THR A 60 16.08 -6.45 1.40
N ILE A 61 14.76 -6.30 1.30
CA ILE A 61 14.07 -5.02 1.19
C ILE A 61 13.44 -4.70 2.55
N LYS A 62 13.91 -3.63 3.18
CA LYS A 62 13.34 -3.14 4.44
C LYS A 62 12.06 -2.37 4.17
N VAL A 63 11.00 -2.68 4.91
CA VAL A 63 9.69 -2.05 4.79
C VAL A 63 9.08 -1.85 6.17
N GLU A 64 8.32 -0.77 6.36
CA GLU A 64 7.58 -0.55 7.59
C GLU A 64 6.21 -1.22 7.54
N GLU A 65 5.75 -1.70 8.70
CA GLU A 65 4.39 -2.17 8.86
C GLU A 65 3.38 -1.08 8.44
N GLY A 66 2.39 -1.45 7.64
CA GLY A 66 1.44 -0.51 7.03
C GLY A 66 1.79 -0.10 5.60
N GLN A 67 3.06 -0.18 5.18
CA GLN A 67 3.43 0.13 3.80
C GLN A 67 2.99 -0.97 2.83
N SER A 68 2.57 -0.57 1.63
CA SER A 68 2.33 -1.54 0.54
C SER A 68 3.65 -1.85 -0.17
N VAL A 69 3.89 -3.12 -0.48
CA VAL A 69 5.03 -3.55 -1.29
C VAL A 69 4.54 -3.90 -2.68
N ILE A 70 5.17 -3.33 -3.71
CA ILE A 70 4.79 -3.51 -5.10
C ILE A 70 5.98 -4.07 -5.87
N LEU A 71 5.89 -5.35 -6.24
CA LEU A 71 6.84 -5.98 -7.13
C LEU A 71 6.38 -5.80 -8.59
N MET A 72 7.27 -5.32 -9.43
CA MET A 72 7.09 -5.24 -10.88
C MET A 72 8.16 -6.06 -11.59
N LEU A 73 7.73 -7.13 -12.26
CA LEU A 73 8.60 -7.98 -13.06
C LEU A 73 8.21 -7.93 -14.55
N PRO A 74 9.16 -7.83 -15.48
CA PRO A 74 8.89 -7.98 -16.90
C PRO A 74 8.18 -9.30 -17.20
N ALA A 75 7.12 -9.24 -17.99
CA ALA A 75 6.31 -10.41 -18.36
C ALA A 75 5.78 -10.28 -19.79
N ASN A 76 5.81 -11.36 -20.57
CA ASN A 76 5.21 -11.38 -21.90
C ASN A 76 4.05 -12.38 -21.98
N ALA A 77 2.83 -11.92 -21.69
CA ALA A 77 1.64 -12.78 -21.66
C ALA A 77 1.32 -13.45 -23.01
N THR A 78 1.80 -12.89 -24.15
CA THR A 78 1.58 -13.48 -25.49
C THR A 78 2.30 -14.81 -25.69
N THR A 79 3.29 -15.11 -24.84
CA THR A 79 4.09 -16.35 -24.91
C THR A 79 3.53 -17.48 -24.05
N GLY A 80 2.47 -17.22 -23.28
CA GLY A 80 1.87 -18.16 -22.33
C GLY A 80 2.61 -18.29 -20.99
N TYR A 81 3.74 -17.61 -20.80
CA TYR A 81 4.46 -17.60 -19.54
C TYR A 81 3.87 -16.58 -18.55
N GLU A 82 3.73 -17.01 -17.29
CA GLU A 82 3.29 -16.16 -16.19
C GLU A 82 4.23 -16.27 -14.98
N TRP A 83 4.29 -15.19 -14.20
CA TRP A 83 4.95 -15.19 -12.90
C TRP A 83 3.97 -15.69 -11.85
N LYS A 84 4.41 -16.61 -10.99
CA LYS A 84 3.61 -17.12 -9.87
C LYS A 84 4.46 -17.19 -8.61
N VAL A 85 3.92 -16.71 -7.50
CA VAL A 85 4.53 -16.92 -6.18
C VAL A 85 4.40 -18.40 -5.83
N THR A 86 5.52 -19.05 -5.56
CA THR A 86 5.59 -20.48 -5.20
C THR A 86 6.03 -20.68 -3.75
N GLY A 87 6.72 -19.70 -3.16
CA GLY A 87 7.12 -19.70 -1.76
C GLY A 87 6.87 -18.35 -1.09
N THR A 88 6.28 -18.36 0.10
CA THR A 88 6.10 -17.18 0.95
C THR A 88 5.97 -17.61 2.40
N THR A 89 6.33 -16.73 3.33
CA THR A 89 6.13 -16.98 4.76
C THR A 89 4.64 -16.96 5.08
N ARG A 90 4.18 -17.86 5.97
CA ARG A 90 2.75 -18.04 6.29
C ARG A 90 2.08 -16.76 6.84
N THR A 91 2.84 -15.93 7.54
CA THR A 91 2.38 -14.65 8.09
C THR A 91 2.20 -13.57 7.02
N LEU A 92 3.07 -13.53 6.00
CA LEU A 92 2.97 -12.60 4.87
C LEU A 92 1.87 -13.00 3.88
N GLY A 93 1.75 -14.30 3.60
CA GLY A 93 0.78 -14.83 2.65
C GLY A 93 1.06 -14.48 1.19
N TYR A 94 0.05 -14.71 0.34
CA TYR A 94 0.13 -14.48 -1.10
C TYR A 94 -0.35 -13.07 -1.48
N PRO A 95 0.28 -12.41 -2.46
CA PRO A 95 -0.09 -11.06 -2.89
C PRO A 95 -1.33 -11.05 -3.76
N LYS A 96 -1.92 -9.85 -3.94
CA LYS A 96 -2.75 -9.58 -5.12
C LYS A 96 -1.83 -9.50 -6.35
N SER A 97 -2.19 -10.16 -7.45
CA SER A 97 -1.40 -10.16 -8.69
C SER A 97 -2.20 -9.68 -9.90
N ARG A 98 -1.57 -8.91 -10.79
CA ARG A 98 -2.17 -8.48 -12.06
C ARG A 98 -1.14 -8.34 -13.17
N TYR A 99 -1.51 -8.67 -14.40
CA TYR A 99 -0.72 -8.33 -15.58
C TYR A 99 -1.08 -6.92 -16.09
N LEU A 100 -0.07 -6.10 -16.32
CA LEU A 100 -0.19 -4.79 -16.92
C LEU A 100 0.31 -4.87 -18.36
N LYS A 101 -0.58 -4.60 -19.31
CA LYS A 101 -0.21 -4.51 -20.73
C LYS A 101 0.70 -3.28 -20.95
N PRO A 102 1.62 -3.33 -21.91
CA PRO A 102 2.33 -2.13 -22.34
C PRO A 102 1.35 -1.08 -22.88
N SER A 103 1.78 0.19 -22.93
CA SER A 103 0.96 1.26 -23.54
C SER A 103 0.48 0.86 -24.94
N SER A 104 -0.72 1.32 -25.32
CA SER A 104 -1.33 1.04 -26.64
C SER A 104 -0.46 1.47 -27.82
N ASP A 105 0.48 2.39 -27.59
CA ASP A 105 1.41 2.90 -28.61
C ASP A 105 2.66 2.00 -28.77
N GLY A 106 2.76 0.92 -28.00
CA GLY A 106 3.85 -0.04 -28.08
C GLY A 106 3.73 -1.01 -29.27
N PRO A 107 4.85 -1.60 -29.74
CA PRO A 107 4.81 -2.62 -30.78
C PRO A 107 3.89 -3.80 -30.42
N VAL A 108 3.24 -4.39 -31.42
CA VAL A 108 2.49 -5.64 -31.26
C VAL A 108 3.44 -6.73 -30.74
N GLY A 109 3.05 -7.40 -29.65
CA GLY A 109 3.87 -8.43 -29.00
C GLY A 109 4.85 -7.89 -27.95
N ALA A 110 4.87 -6.58 -27.68
CA ALA A 110 5.62 -6.02 -26.56
C ALA A 110 5.22 -6.69 -25.24
N GLY A 111 6.23 -7.05 -24.44
CA GLY A 111 6.03 -7.54 -23.09
C GLY A 111 5.43 -6.45 -22.20
N GLY A 112 4.55 -6.85 -21.30
CA GLY A 112 4.04 -6.02 -20.23
C GLY A 112 4.80 -6.26 -18.92
N MET A 113 4.11 -6.02 -17.81
CA MET A 113 4.63 -6.19 -16.45
C MET A 113 3.70 -7.05 -15.62
N ALA A 114 4.24 -8.03 -14.89
CA ALA A 114 3.54 -8.66 -13.79
C ALA A 114 3.69 -7.79 -12.53
N ARG A 115 2.57 -7.37 -11.97
CA ARG A 115 2.49 -6.63 -10.70
C ARG A 115 2.04 -7.58 -9.59
N PHE A 116 2.75 -7.54 -8.47
CA PHE A 116 2.34 -8.18 -7.22
C PHE A 116 2.31 -7.16 -6.10
N THR A 117 1.24 -7.16 -5.30
CA THR A 117 1.04 -6.22 -4.20
C THR A 117 0.81 -6.97 -2.89
N TRP A 118 1.71 -6.77 -1.92
CA TRP A 118 1.51 -7.19 -0.53
C TRP A 118 1.08 -6.00 0.32
N LYS A 119 0.18 -6.26 1.27
CA LYS A 119 -0.14 -5.34 2.36
C LYS A 119 0.56 -5.86 3.61
N THR A 120 1.25 -4.98 4.33
CA THR A 120 1.94 -5.32 5.58
C THR A 120 1.13 -4.94 6.82
N LYS A 121 -0.12 -4.48 6.65
CA LYS A 121 -1.05 -4.18 7.75
C LYS A 121 -1.91 -5.41 8.04
N SER A 122 -1.84 -5.94 9.26
CA SER A 122 -2.61 -7.11 9.69
C SER A 122 -2.97 -7.02 11.18
N PRO A 123 -4.02 -7.72 11.66
CA PRO A 123 -4.30 -7.83 13.10
C PRO A 123 -3.20 -8.54 13.91
N LEU A 124 -2.29 -9.25 13.24
CA LEU A 124 -1.15 -9.93 13.88
C LEU A 124 0.17 -9.25 13.47
N PRO A 125 1.17 -9.17 14.37
CA PRO A 125 2.46 -8.60 14.04
C PRO A 125 3.11 -9.33 12.86
N MET A 126 3.46 -8.56 11.83
CA MET A 126 4.16 -9.08 10.65
C MET A 126 5.66 -8.76 10.66
N THR A 127 6.20 -8.28 11.79
CA THR A 127 7.61 -7.90 11.89
C THR A 127 8.54 -9.10 11.72
N GLY A 128 9.74 -8.85 11.19
CA GLY A 128 10.75 -9.85 10.90
C GLY A 128 10.96 -10.09 9.41
N LYS A 129 11.74 -11.14 9.10
CA LYS A 129 12.14 -11.49 7.73
C LYS A 129 11.17 -12.49 7.10
N HIS A 130 10.74 -12.19 5.88
CA HIS A 130 9.85 -13.02 5.07
C HIS A 130 10.51 -13.31 3.74
N ALA A 131 10.85 -14.56 3.49
CA ALA A 131 11.38 -14.99 2.20
C ALA A 131 10.24 -15.18 1.20
N ILE A 132 10.43 -14.70 -0.03
CA ILE A 132 9.48 -14.86 -1.14
C ILE A 132 10.21 -15.45 -2.35
N THR A 133 9.55 -16.40 -3.01
CA THR A 133 10.03 -17.06 -4.22
C THR A 133 8.94 -17.01 -5.29
N LEU A 134 9.32 -16.57 -6.48
CA LEU A 134 8.49 -16.53 -7.67
C LEU A 134 9.11 -17.37 -8.79
N GLU A 135 8.28 -17.98 -9.60
CA GLU A 135 8.67 -18.73 -10.79
C GLU A 135 7.97 -18.16 -12.03
N TYR A 136 8.70 -18.06 -13.13
CA TYR A 136 8.19 -17.70 -14.45
C TYR A 136 8.06 -18.95 -15.30
N ARG A 137 6.83 -19.42 -15.51
CA ARG A 137 6.57 -20.68 -16.24
C ARG A 137 5.22 -20.67 -16.92
N ARG A 138 5.02 -21.62 -17.83
CA ARG A 138 3.69 -21.89 -18.39
C ARG A 138 2.89 -22.72 -17.39
N PRO A 139 1.63 -22.37 -17.10
CA PRO A 139 0.81 -23.10 -16.12
C PRO A 139 0.58 -24.58 -16.47
N TRP A 140 0.60 -24.90 -17.77
CA TRP A 140 0.41 -26.25 -18.31
C TRP A 140 1.72 -27.03 -18.52
N GLU A 141 2.87 -26.46 -18.16
CA GLU A 141 4.15 -27.14 -18.26
C GLU A 141 4.41 -28.02 -17.03
N ASP A 142 4.95 -29.21 -17.26
CA ASP A 142 5.28 -30.20 -16.23
C ASP A 142 6.08 -29.58 -15.06
N ALA A 143 5.55 -29.72 -13.84
CA ALA A 143 6.12 -29.16 -12.62
C ALA A 143 7.54 -29.67 -12.30
N SER A 144 7.92 -30.86 -12.79
CA SER A 144 9.26 -31.43 -12.60
C SER A 144 10.34 -30.70 -13.40
N LYS A 145 9.96 -29.97 -14.45
CA LYS A 145 10.90 -29.14 -15.22
C LYS A 145 11.21 -27.85 -14.46
N PRO A 146 12.47 -27.38 -14.50
CA PRO A 146 12.81 -26.10 -13.90
C PRO A 146 12.02 -24.97 -14.58
N ALA A 147 11.58 -24.00 -13.78
CA ALA A 147 10.96 -22.80 -14.31
C ALA A 147 11.94 -22.05 -15.23
N ALA A 148 11.41 -21.34 -16.24
CA ALA A 148 12.25 -20.60 -17.17
C ALA A 148 13.02 -19.47 -16.47
N ARG A 149 12.44 -18.90 -15.41
CA ARG A 149 13.11 -17.98 -14.49
C ARG A 149 12.62 -18.22 -13.07
N THR A 150 13.48 -17.94 -12.11
CA THR A 150 13.13 -17.85 -10.69
C THR A 150 13.52 -16.46 -10.22
N PHE A 151 12.70 -15.87 -9.35
CA PHE A 151 13.00 -14.60 -8.70
C PHE A 151 12.80 -14.75 -7.19
N THR A 152 13.80 -14.32 -6.42
CA THR A 152 13.79 -14.42 -4.96
C THR A 152 14.11 -13.08 -4.33
N PHE A 153 13.43 -12.76 -3.24
CA PHE A 153 13.77 -11.61 -2.40
C PHE A 153 13.26 -11.83 -0.99
N THR A 154 13.79 -11.05 -0.05
CA THR A 154 13.35 -11.08 1.35
C THR A 154 12.75 -9.73 1.72
N LEU A 155 11.57 -9.73 2.34
CA LEU A 155 11.04 -8.57 3.02
C LEU A 155 11.47 -8.59 4.48
N GLU A 156 12.13 -7.53 4.94
CA GLU A 156 12.38 -7.28 6.35
C GLU A 156 11.37 -6.23 6.81
N ILE A 157 10.28 -6.69 7.42
CA ILE A 157 9.22 -5.83 7.93
C ILE A 157 9.63 -5.36 9.33
N VAL A 158 9.79 -4.06 9.51
CA VAL A 158 10.01 -3.43 10.82
C VAL A 158 8.71 -2.79 11.30
N ALA A 159 8.58 -2.50 12.60
CA ALA A 159 7.38 -1.85 13.11
C ALA A 159 7.22 -0.46 12.45
N ALA A 160 5.97 -0.02 12.28
CA ALA A 160 5.65 1.27 11.71
C ALA A 160 6.43 2.39 12.41
N GLY A 161 7.09 3.23 11.62
CA GLY A 161 7.89 4.34 12.11
C GLY A 161 9.35 4.04 12.43
N GLN A 162 9.84 2.79 12.34
CA GLN A 162 11.22 2.42 12.74
C GLN A 162 12.31 2.58 11.65
N ALA A 163 11.97 2.69 10.36
CA ALA A 163 12.97 2.60 9.29
C ALA A 163 13.85 3.84 9.14
N ASN A 164 13.46 4.99 9.73
CA ASN A 164 14.20 6.25 9.68
C ASN A 164 14.12 7.05 11.00
N ILE A 165 14.11 6.38 12.16
CA ILE A 165 14.13 7.10 13.45
C ILE A 165 15.56 7.59 13.72
N ALA A 166 15.82 8.86 13.43
CA ALA A 166 16.95 9.57 14.03
C ALA A 166 16.54 10.05 15.43
N CYS A 167 17.08 9.43 16.47
CA CYS A 167 16.88 9.91 17.84
C CYS A 167 17.81 11.08 18.12
N VAL A 168 17.22 12.18 18.56
CA VAL A 168 17.93 13.42 18.87
C VAL A 168 17.56 13.90 20.26
N VAL A 169 18.54 14.51 20.92
CA VAL A 169 18.29 15.22 22.18
C VAL A 169 17.53 16.50 21.86
N GLY A 170 16.37 16.64 22.47
CA GLY A 170 15.48 17.79 22.36
C GLY A 170 15.03 18.30 23.73
N GLY A 171 14.06 19.20 23.71
CA GLY A 171 13.70 20.00 24.87
C GLY A 171 14.70 21.13 25.10
N CYS A 172 14.21 22.26 25.60
CA CYS A 172 15.04 23.45 25.76
C CYS A 172 16.18 23.26 26.77
N SER A 173 16.01 22.32 27.71
CA SER A 173 17.00 21.97 28.73
C SER A 173 17.75 20.66 28.42
N GLY A 174 17.62 20.12 27.20
CA GLY A 174 18.25 18.85 26.79
C GLY A 174 17.69 17.61 27.51
N GLN A 175 16.46 17.71 28.02
CA GLN A 175 15.85 16.69 28.88
C GLN A 175 15.01 15.65 28.14
N ARG A 176 14.84 15.80 26.82
CA ARG A 176 14.03 14.89 25.99
C ARG A 176 14.92 14.13 25.03
N CYS A 177 14.68 12.83 24.88
CA CYS A 177 15.15 12.07 23.74
C CYS A 177 13.95 11.78 22.85
N VAL A 178 13.92 12.32 21.63
CA VAL A 178 12.77 12.22 20.72
C VAL A 178 13.21 11.94 19.30
N GLN A 179 12.26 11.51 18.45
CA GLN A 179 12.50 11.40 17.02
C GLN A 179 12.72 12.79 16.40
N GLN A 180 13.67 12.90 15.49
CA GLN A 180 13.91 14.11 14.72
C GLN A 180 12.64 14.56 13.99
N GLY A 181 12.23 15.81 14.18
CA GLY A 181 10.97 16.37 13.65
C GLY A 181 9.69 15.89 14.36
N GLY A 182 9.81 15.05 15.38
CA GLY A 182 8.68 14.50 16.14
C GLY A 182 8.15 15.42 17.25
N PRO A 183 6.99 15.07 17.83
CA PRO A 183 6.40 15.82 18.94
C PRO A 183 7.30 15.81 20.18
N GLY A 184 7.24 16.89 20.96
CA GLY A 184 8.02 17.02 22.20
C GLY A 184 9.49 17.41 22.00
N MET A 185 9.88 17.79 20.78
CA MET A 185 11.20 18.38 20.49
C MET A 185 11.39 19.75 21.15
N ILE A 186 10.31 20.52 21.28
CA ILE A 186 10.32 21.82 21.95
C ILE A 186 9.54 21.68 23.26
N THR A 187 10.17 22.06 24.35
CA THR A 187 9.55 22.16 25.67
C THR A 187 9.69 23.58 26.18
N THR A 188 9.05 23.89 27.30
CA THR A 188 9.41 25.07 28.08
C THR A 188 10.89 25.02 28.49
N CYS A 189 11.48 26.21 28.68
CA CYS A 189 12.88 26.38 29.10
C CYS A 189 13.04 26.41 30.62
N GLU A 190 12.20 25.65 31.33
CA GLU A 190 12.36 25.45 32.76
C GLU A 190 13.56 24.53 33.00
N TRP A 191 14.47 24.95 33.87
CA TRP A 191 15.61 24.13 34.29
C TRP A 191 15.30 23.41 35.60
N ARG A 192 15.65 22.13 35.66
CA ARG A 192 15.63 21.31 36.87
C ARG A 192 16.94 20.54 37.00
N ALA A 193 17.39 20.30 38.23
CA ALA A 193 18.70 19.71 38.50
C ALA A 193 18.86 18.32 37.89
N GLU A 194 17.77 17.54 37.85
CA GLU A 194 17.73 16.18 37.29
C GLU A 194 18.08 16.15 35.80
N TYR A 195 17.90 17.26 35.07
CA TYR A 195 18.20 17.30 33.65
C TYR A 195 19.71 17.21 33.36
N ALA A 196 20.57 17.54 34.32
CA ALA A 196 22.01 17.32 34.22
C ALA A 196 22.36 15.84 34.00
N CYS A 197 21.55 14.91 34.52
CA CYS A 197 21.73 13.48 34.32
C CYS A 197 21.66 13.06 32.86
N TYR A 198 20.83 13.73 32.06
CA TYR A 198 20.63 13.40 30.65
C TYR A 198 21.79 13.87 29.76
N GLN A 199 22.64 14.79 30.22
CA GLN A 199 23.80 15.26 29.45
C GLN A 199 24.83 14.14 29.19
N ARG A 200 24.81 13.09 30.01
CA ARG A 200 25.70 11.92 29.91
C ARG A 200 24.95 10.65 29.49
N ALA A 201 23.64 10.77 29.25
CA ALA A 201 22.81 9.65 28.86
C ALA A 201 22.85 9.44 27.34
N THR A 202 22.64 8.19 26.92
CA THR A 202 22.53 7.83 25.50
C THR A 202 21.08 7.97 25.04
N CYS A 203 20.86 8.77 23.99
CA CYS A 203 19.56 8.91 23.33
C CYS A 203 19.51 8.03 22.06
N GLU A 204 18.71 6.97 22.09
CA GLU A 204 18.62 5.99 21.00
C GLU A 204 17.24 5.33 20.92
N VAL A 205 17.05 4.51 19.88
CA VAL A 205 15.83 3.71 19.70
C VAL A 205 15.80 2.59 20.74
N GLN A 206 14.73 2.56 21.53
CA GLN A 206 14.53 1.58 22.59
C GLN A 206 13.90 0.29 22.04
N ALA A 207 13.78 -0.74 22.87
CA ALA A 207 13.21 -2.04 22.48
C ALA A 207 11.75 -1.96 22.01
N ASP A 208 11.01 -0.92 22.42
CA ASP A 208 9.65 -0.64 21.96
C ASP A 208 9.59 0.10 20.61
N GLY A 209 10.75 0.39 20.03
CA GLY A 209 10.87 1.08 18.75
C GLY A 209 10.73 2.59 18.80
N LYS A 210 10.73 3.22 19.99
CA LYS A 210 10.65 4.67 20.13
C LYS A 210 11.98 5.26 20.59
N CYS A 211 12.20 6.55 20.35
CA CYS A 211 13.32 7.25 20.96
C CYS A 211 13.13 7.38 22.47
N GLY A 212 14.18 7.08 23.21
CA GLY A 212 14.20 7.22 24.65
C GLY A 212 15.63 7.32 25.19
N TRP A 213 15.71 7.75 26.44
CA TRP A 213 16.97 7.70 27.19
C TRP A 213 17.24 6.26 27.59
N THR A 214 18.47 5.80 27.34
CA THR A 214 18.89 4.45 27.72
C THR A 214 19.01 4.35 29.23
N GLU A 215 18.23 3.47 29.85
CA GLU A 215 18.26 3.25 31.29
C GLU A 215 19.55 2.53 31.70
N THR A 216 20.55 3.31 32.11
CA THR A 216 21.79 2.79 32.69
C THR A 216 21.74 2.95 34.22
N PRO A 217 22.43 2.09 35.00
CA PRO A 217 22.53 2.27 36.45
C PRO A 217 23.03 3.67 36.86
N ALA A 218 23.93 4.25 36.07
CA ALA A 218 24.43 5.61 36.29
C ALA A 218 23.34 6.68 36.11
N LEU A 219 22.54 6.57 35.04
CA LEU A 219 21.41 7.46 34.81
C LEU A 219 20.36 7.32 35.92
N THR A 220 19.97 6.08 36.26
CA THR A 220 18.99 5.81 37.31
C THR A 220 19.43 6.34 38.66
N SER A 221 20.70 6.12 39.03
CA SER A 221 21.26 6.65 40.28
C SER A 221 21.31 8.18 40.30
N CYS A 222 21.63 8.82 39.17
CA CYS A 222 21.65 10.27 39.06
C CYS A 222 20.26 10.88 39.26
N LEU A 223 19.26 10.32 38.57
CA LEU A 223 17.87 10.78 38.66
C LEU A 223 17.30 10.57 40.07
N ALA A 224 17.61 9.44 40.72
CA ALA A 224 17.23 9.18 42.11
C ALA A 224 17.87 10.17 43.10
N GLY A 225 19.07 10.66 42.81
CA GLY A 225 19.76 11.70 43.58
C GLY A 225 19.39 13.14 43.22
N GLY A 226 18.38 13.35 42.37
CA GLY A 226 17.94 14.70 41.99
C GLY A 226 18.92 15.45 41.07
N GLY A 227 19.85 14.75 40.41
CA GLY A 227 20.87 15.37 39.56
C GLY A 227 22.01 16.06 40.32
N GLN A 228 22.17 15.78 41.62
CA GLN A 228 23.36 16.19 42.38
C GLN A 228 24.48 15.17 42.11
N GLN A 229 25.37 15.48 41.17
CA GLN A 229 26.60 14.74 40.90
C GLN A 229 27.83 15.61 41.11
#